data_AF-A0A2R5LPM3-F1
#
_entry.id   AF-A0A2R5LPM3-F1
#
_cell.length_a   1.000
_cell.length_b   1.000
_cell.length_c   1.000
_cell.angle_alpha   90.00
_cell.angle_beta   90.00
_cell.angle_gamma   90.00
#
_symmetry.space_group_name_H-M   'P 1'
#
loop_
_entity.id
_entity.type
_entity.pdbx_description
1 polymer ?
#
loop_
_entity_poly.entity_id
_entity_poly.type
_entity_poly.pdbx_seq_one_letter_code
_entity_poly.pdbx_strand_id
1 'polypeptide(L)'
;MTSPDVPALAGLTLTSVGAEWLVLVGGFSPKDGFQEKTLTYGLTTGEWKVLNTSGTVPIGIYGHTSNYHAPTKSIYVFGGVVYDVDHTVVSGTLYALHFPTRRWSRLPPDERANPVYLRVPARYFHASSITERSLFVVGGRNGSGDAILEPFAYDFFCNRWVSLEDPYIQHLGGIPDPVSGGDIAHLGGHLYMYGGSSERPRGLLYRLTVPNDICVLFSGARLGCLRHVGCSYCSVQDSVGNHTHCYSSSSPTPSSCTHHQGTLEVAPGKVCDAAWLDNRNCIQYETCEDCLASWPVHPEAQHACEWCTSCRKGHCVRAGQSSLCEQAVDCDGPQPPLVADPGQCPLRSCLASECEKCRDLGKCIWTRQAVRSSELRHTLNVRPIFDW
;
A
#
# COMPACT_ATOMS: atom_id res chain seq x y z
N MET A 1 17.95 28.61 9.47
CA MET A 1 16.67 28.19 8.87
C MET A 1 15.68 28.11 10.02
N THR A 2 14.58 28.85 9.96
CA THR A 2 13.54 28.81 10.99
C THR A 2 12.82 27.46 10.94
N SER A 3 12.53 26.86 12.10
CA SER A 3 11.66 25.68 12.20
C SER A 3 10.36 25.95 11.42
N PRO A 4 9.85 25.00 10.61
CA PRO A 4 8.57 25.16 9.97
C PRO A 4 7.49 25.28 11.05
N ASP A 5 6.47 26.09 10.77
CA ASP A 5 5.27 26.15 11.59
C ASP A 5 4.51 24.83 11.38
N VAL A 6 4.31 24.07 12.46
CA VAL A 6 3.61 22.78 12.39
C VAL A 6 2.14 23.05 12.69
N PRO A 7 1.23 22.90 11.72
CA PRO A 7 -0.17 23.22 11.93
C PRO A 7 -0.82 22.27 12.93
N ALA A 8 -1.93 22.72 13.53
CA ALA A 8 -2.80 21.84 14.31
C ALA A 8 -3.49 20.86 13.35
N LEU A 9 -3.16 19.58 13.45
CA LEU A 9 -3.60 18.55 12.53
C LEU A 9 -4.33 17.43 13.26
N ALA A 10 -5.37 16.88 12.62
CA ALA A 10 -6.05 15.67 13.04
C ALA A 10 -5.91 14.57 11.97
N GLY A 11 -5.99 13.30 12.38
CA GLY A 11 -5.91 12.15 11.46
C GLY A 11 -4.59 12.01 10.71
N LEU A 12 -3.52 12.64 11.22
CA LEU A 12 -2.14 12.42 10.79
C LEU A 12 -1.60 11.10 11.35
N THR A 13 -0.45 10.68 10.84
CA THR A 13 0.37 9.67 11.51
C THR A 13 1.74 10.23 11.87
N LEU A 14 2.32 9.75 12.98
CA LEU A 14 3.66 10.10 13.44
C LEU A 14 4.46 8.81 13.65
N THR A 15 5.31 8.46 12.69
CA THR A 15 6.06 7.21 12.69
C THR A 15 7.47 7.40 13.23
N SER A 16 7.91 6.54 14.14
CA SER A 16 9.32 6.46 14.53
C SER A 16 10.13 5.79 13.42
N VAL A 17 11.23 6.43 13.02
CA VAL A 17 12.21 5.91 12.05
C VAL A 17 13.56 5.80 12.74
N GLY A 18 13.91 4.57 13.12
CA GLY A 18 15.09 4.31 13.95
C GLY A 18 15.01 5.04 15.30
N ALA A 19 16.16 5.40 15.86
CA ALA A 19 16.25 6.08 17.16
C ALA A 19 16.41 7.61 17.04
N GLU A 20 16.30 8.17 15.83
CA GLU A 20 16.70 9.56 15.55
C GLU A 20 15.55 10.44 15.08
N TRP A 21 14.55 9.88 14.40
CA TRP A 21 13.56 10.66 13.67
C TRP A 21 12.13 10.22 14.00
N LEU A 22 11.25 11.21 14.13
CA LEU A 22 9.81 11.01 13.94
C LEU A 22 9.41 11.60 12.58
N VAL A 23 8.54 10.93 11.86
CA VAL A 23 8.08 11.36 10.53
C VAL A 23 6.57 11.55 10.57
N LEU A 24 6.13 12.77 10.28
CA LEU A 24 4.72 13.13 10.19
C LEU A 24 4.26 13.02 8.73
N VAL A 25 3.19 12.27 8.52
CA VAL A 25 2.53 12.11 7.22
C VAL A 25 1.07 12.52 7.34
N GLY A 26 0.64 13.36 6.39
CA GLY A 26 -0.76 13.77 6.22
C GLY A 26 -1.37 14.46 7.44
N GLY A 27 -2.69 14.31 7.54
CA GLY A 27 -3.53 15.04 8.47
C GLY A 27 -4.28 16.19 7.82
N PHE A 28 -5.24 16.72 8.55
CA PHE A 28 -6.10 17.81 8.11
C PHE A 28 -6.17 18.91 9.17
N SER A 29 -6.07 20.16 8.72
CA SER A 29 -6.28 21.39 9.48
C SER A 29 -7.55 22.07 8.96
N PRO A 30 -8.53 22.43 9.81
CA PRO A 30 -9.68 23.23 9.36
C PRO A 30 -9.30 24.57 8.73
N LYS A 31 -8.11 25.09 9.03
CA LYS A 31 -7.60 26.36 8.52
C LYS A 31 -6.80 26.20 7.23
N ASP A 32 -5.95 25.18 7.16
CA ASP A 32 -4.92 25.02 6.11
C ASP A 32 -5.18 23.82 5.18
N GLY A 33 -6.26 23.09 5.44
CA GLY A 33 -6.66 21.91 4.69
C GLY A 33 -5.72 20.72 4.91
N PHE A 34 -5.44 19.95 3.86
CA PHE A 34 -4.59 18.76 3.97
C PHE A 34 -3.11 19.12 4.15
N GLN A 35 -2.43 18.38 5.02
CA GLN A 35 -0.98 18.49 5.14
C GLN A 35 -0.29 17.72 4.01
N GLU A 36 0.11 18.44 2.95
CA GLU A 36 0.75 17.85 1.77
C GLU A 36 2.24 17.55 1.98
N LYS A 37 2.91 18.30 2.88
CA LYS A 37 4.34 18.16 3.14
C LYS A 37 4.62 17.12 4.22
N THR A 38 5.52 16.18 3.92
CA THR A 38 6.10 15.30 4.93
C THR A 38 7.02 16.11 5.86
N LEU A 39 6.84 15.99 7.17
CA LEU A 39 7.69 16.66 8.16
C LEU A 39 8.51 15.62 8.94
N THR A 40 9.72 16.00 9.33
CA THR A 40 10.57 15.21 10.22
C THR A 40 10.84 15.98 11.49
N TYR A 41 10.88 15.27 12.62
CA TYR A 41 11.32 15.79 13.89
C TYR A 41 12.57 15.05 14.33
N GLY A 42 13.68 15.77 14.51
CA GLY A 42 14.92 15.20 15.01
C GLY A 42 14.86 15.06 16.53
N LEU A 43 14.92 13.82 17.04
CA LEU A 43 14.84 13.54 18.47
C LEU A 43 15.99 14.18 19.26
N THR A 44 17.19 14.23 18.66
CA THR A 44 18.36 14.86 19.27
C THR A 44 18.32 16.38 19.17
N THR A 45 17.85 16.93 18.04
CA THR A 45 17.89 18.38 17.81
C THR A 45 16.68 19.10 18.38
N GLY A 46 15.56 18.41 18.59
CA GLY A 46 14.30 19.01 19.01
C GLY A 46 13.67 19.90 17.93
N GLU A 47 13.99 19.67 16.65
CA GLU A 47 13.60 20.55 15.55
C GLU A 47 12.73 19.83 14.53
N TRP A 48 11.70 20.53 14.06
CA TRP A 48 10.95 20.14 12.87
C TRP A 48 11.65 20.58 11.60
N LYS A 49 11.56 19.78 10.54
CA LYS A 49 12.06 20.09 9.20
C LYS A 49 11.08 19.58 8.15
N VAL A 50 10.97 20.31 7.05
CA VAL A 50 10.26 19.80 5.86
C VAL A 50 11.15 18.77 5.18
N LEU A 51 10.65 17.56 5.00
CA LEU A 51 11.30 16.54 4.20
C LEU A 51 10.85 16.71 2.75
N ASN A 52 11.71 17.30 1.92
CA ASN A 52 11.47 17.37 0.49
C ASN A 52 11.46 15.95 -0.08
N THR A 53 10.29 15.54 -0.58
CA THR A 53 10.06 14.21 -1.14
C THR A 53 9.70 14.30 -2.62
N SER A 54 9.82 13.18 -3.32
CA SER A 54 9.52 13.05 -4.75
C SER A 54 8.77 11.74 -5.04
N GLY A 55 8.39 11.49 -6.29
CA GLY A 55 7.65 10.30 -6.70
C GLY A 55 6.15 10.45 -6.50
N THR A 56 5.46 9.37 -6.15
CA THR A 56 3.99 9.30 -6.05
C THR A 56 3.49 9.78 -4.67
N VAL A 57 3.82 11.02 -4.29
CA VAL A 57 3.43 11.59 -2.99
C VAL A 57 1.89 11.68 -2.90
N PRO A 58 1.26 11.21 -1.81
CA PRO A 58 -0.15 11.47 -1.57
C PRO A 58 -0.36 12.97 -1.30
N ILE A 59 -1.28 13.60 -2.04
CA ILE A 59 -1.45 15.07 -2.03
C ILE A 59 -2.14 15.53 -0.76
N GLY A 60 -3.12 14.76 -0.29
CA GLY A 60 -3.73 14.93 1.01
C GLY A 60 -4.18 13.56 1.49
N ILE A 61 -3.91 13.24 2.75
CA ILE A 61 -4.27 11.94 3.33
C ILE A 61 -4.63 12.10 4.80
N TYR A 62 -5.76 11.53 5.20
CA TYR A 62 -6.32 11.67 6.54
C TYR A 62 -6.88 10.33 7.04
N GLY A 63 -6.65 10.01 8.32
CA GLY A 63 -7.15 8.77 8.92
C GLY A 63 -6.53 7.51 8.30
N HIS A 64 -5.31 7.62 7.78
CA HIS A 64 -4.48 6.49 7.33
C HIS A 64 -3.70 5.93 8.51
N THR A 65 -3.03 4.80 8.29
CA THR A 65 -1.99 4.33 9.21
C THR A 65 -0.63 4.32 8.53
N SER A 66 0.43 4.34 9.34
CA SER A 66 1.79 4.26 8.85
C SER A 66 2.68 3.42 9.76
N ASN A 67 3.53 2.59 9.17
CA ASN A 67 4.46 1.74 9.91
C ASN A 67 5.83 1.74 9.22
N TYR A 68 6.88 1.92 10.02
CA TYR A 68 8.26 1.86 9.53
C TYR A 68 8.74 0.41 9.45
N HIS A 69 9.19 0.02 8.27
CA HIS A 69 9.79 -1.28 8.01
C HIS A 69 11.32 -1.12 7.92
N ALA A 70 12.02 -1.55 8.96
CA ALA A 70 13.47 -1.40 9.04
C ALA A 70 14.24 -2.10 7.91
N PRO A 71 13.91 -3.34 7.48
CA PRO A 71 14.62 -4.02 6.39
C PRO A 71 14.63 -3.25 5.07
N THR A 72 13.52 -2.61 4.71
CA THR A 72 13.42 -1.81 3.47
C THR A 72 13.63 -0.32 3.71
N LYS A 73 13.93 0.11 4.94
CA LYS A 73 14.09 1.52 5.35
C LYS A 73 12.96 2.41 4.84
N SER A 74 11.75 1.86 4.83
CA SER A 74 10.59 2.51 4.22
C SER A 74 9.44 2.63 5.20
N ILE A 75 8.71 3.74 5.12
CA ILE A 75 7.45 3.92 5.83
C ILE A 75 6.33 3.48 4.89
N TYR A 76 5.60 2.45 5.28
CA TYR A 76 4.41 1.99 4.56
C TYR A 76 3.21 2.75 5.07
N VAL A 77 2.38 3.26 4.15
CA VAL A 77 1.19 4.05 4.45
C VAL A 77 0.01 3.44 3.72
N PHE A 78 -1.02 3.04 4.46
CA PHE A 78 -2.18 2.36 3.88
C PHE A 78 -3.47 3.12 4.16
N GLY A 79 -4.35 3.12 3.15
CA GLY A 79 -5.73 3.60 3.23
C GLY A 79 -5.85 5.08 3.59
N GLY A 80 -6.87 5.41 4.37
CA GLY A 80 -7.25 6.78 4.70
C GLY A 80 -8.19 7.39 3.66
N VAL A 81 -8.61 8.62 3.94
CA VAL A 81 -9.30 9.49 3.00
C VAL A 81 -8.24 10.31 2.28
N VAL A 82 -8.13 10.14 0.97
CA VAL A 82 -7.18 10.88 0.14
C VAL A 82 -7.90 11.95 -0.68
N TYR A 83 -7.22 13.06 -0.93
CA TYR A 83 -7.66 14.01 -1.94
C TYR A 83 -7.29 13.47 -3.32
N ASP A 84 -8.29 13.19 -4.14
CA ASP A 84 -8.13 12.82 -5.55
C ASP A 84 -8.54 14.02 -6.42
N VAL A 85 -8.61 13.82 -7.72
CA VAL A 85 -9.06 14.83 -8.68
C VAL A 85 -10.45 15.32 -8.31
N ASP A 86 -10.52 16.57 -7.82
CA ASP A 86 -11.72 17.37 -7.46
C ASP A 86 -12.54 16.98 -6.22
N HIS A 87 -12.28 15.84 -5.59
CA HIS A 87 -12.99 15.38 -4.39
C HIS A 87 -12.12 14.47 -3.52
N THR A 88 -12.63 14.11 -2.34
CA THR A 88 -11.98 13.13 -1.45
C THR A 88 -12.56 11.74 -1.64
N VAL A 89 -11.70 10.72 -1.61
CA VAL A 89 -12.08 9.32 -1.74
C VAL A 89 -11.49 8.49 -0.60
N VAL A 90 -12.21 7.45 -0.17
CA VAL A 90 -11.63 6.44 0.72
C VAL A 90 -10.68 5.59 -0.11
N SER A 91 -9.42 5.54 0.31
CA SER A 91 -8.33 4.90 -0.43
C SER A 91 -8.13 3.45 0.01
N GLY A 92 -7.85 2.59 -0.97
CA GLY A 92 -7.28 1.24 -0.77
C GLY A 92 -5.82 1.15 -1.22
N THR A 93 -5.17 2.30 -1.43
CA THR A 93 -3.81 2.37 -1.96
C THR A 93 -2.81 2.15 -0.84
N LEU A 94 -1.79 1.33 -1.13
CA LEU A 94 -0.59 1.20 -0.32
C LEU A 94 0.52 2.07 -0.91
N TYR A 95 1.08 2.95 -0.10
CA TYR A 95 2.24 3.75 -0.44
C TYR A 95 3.45 3.28 0.37
N ALA A 96 4.64 3.52 -0.16
CA ALA A 96 5.89 3.41 0.58
C ALA A 96 6.74 4.65 0.36
N LEU A 97 7.18 5.29 1.44
CA LEU A 97 8.23 6.31 1.43
C LEU A 97 9.56 5.65 1.78
N HIS A 98 10.44 5.49 0.81
CA HIS A 98 11.81 5.08 1.08
C HIS A 98 12.57 6.25 1.71
N PHE A 99 12.86 6.16 3.00
CA PHE A 99 13.31 7.29 3.81
C PHE A 99 14.68 7.85 3.36
N PRO A 100 15.70 7.01 3.03
CA PRO A 100 16.99 7.53 2.57
C PRO A 100 16.92 8.32 1.26
N THR A 101 16.15 7.86 0.27
CA THR A 101 16.02 8.55 -1.04
C THR A 101 14.90 9.57 -1.07
N ARG A 102 14.05 9.60 -0.02
CA ARG A 102 12.90 10.50 0.12
C ARG A 102 11.92 10.37 -1.05
N ARG A 103 11.78 9.14 -1.56
CA ARG A 103 10.98 8.85 -2.74
C ARG A 103 9.78 8.01 -2.35
N TRP A 104 8.60 8.50 -2.74
CA TRP A 104 7.33 7.81 -2.61
C TRP A 104 7.08 6.91 -3.81
N SER A 105 6.51 5.74 -3.53
CA SER A 105 6.02 4.80 -4.52
C SER A 105 4.65 4.27 -4.11
N ARG A 106 3.73 4.14 -5.06
CA ARG A 106 2.53 3.32 -4.92
C ARG A 106 2.90 1.86 -5.10
N LEU A 107 2.22 0.98 -4.37
CA LEU A 107 2.41 -0.46 -4.40
C LEU A 107 1.10 -1.13 -4.82
N PRO A 108 0.74 -1.07 -6.11
CA PRO A 108 -0.48 -1.71 -6.59
C PRO A 108 -0.38 -3.24 -6.48
N PRO A 109 -1.50 -3.94 -6.18
CA PRO A 109 -1.53 -5.38 -6.21
C PRO A 109 -1.24 -5.92 -7.63
N ASP A 110 -0.50 -7.02 -7.72
CA ASP A 110 -0.36 -7.78 -8.97
C ASP A 110 -1.50 -8.81 -9.07
N GLU A 111 -2.32 -8.76 -10.12
CA GLU A 111 -3.47 -9.65 -10.33
C GLU A 111 -3.10 -11.14 -10.33
N ARG A 112 -1.83 -11.47 -10.63
CA ARG A 112 -1.33 -12.85 -10.56
C ARG A 112 -1.24 -13.38 -9.13
N ALA A 113 -1.12 -12.50 -8.14
CA ALA A 113 -1.03 -12.81 -6.71
C ALA A 113 -2.28 -12.36 -5.91
N ASN A 114 -2.87 -11.23 -6.29
CA ASN A 114 -4.09 -10.65 -5.74
C ASN A 114 -5.07 -10.29 -6.86
N PRO A 115 -5.81 -11.28 -7.39
CA PRO A 115 -6.92 -11.00 -8.29
C PRO A 115 -7.94 -10.09 -7.61
N VAL A 116 -8.75 -9.39 -8.41
CA VAL A 116 -9.65 -8.31 -7.94
C VAL A 116 -10.47 -8.68 -6.69
N TYR A 117 -10.98 -9.90 -6.62
CA TYR A 117 -11.81 -10.39 -5.50
C TYR A 117 -11.04 -10.68 -4.19
N LEU A 118 -9.70 -10.62 -4.20
CA LEU A 118 -8.83 -10.77 -3.02
C LEU A 118 -8.09 -9.46 -2.67
N ARG A 119 -8.42 -8.34 -3.33
CA ARG A 119 -7.80 -7.04 -3.02
C ARG A 119 -8.30 -6.55 -1.67
N VAL A 120 -7.42 -5.93 -0.90
CA VAL A 120 -7.78 -5.29 0.36
C VAL A 120 -8.76 -4.13 0.07
N PRO A 121 -9.93 -4.09 0.72
CA PRO A 121 -10.89 -3.01 0.53
C PRO A 121 -10.38 -1.67 1.08
N ALA A 122 -10.76 -0.59 0.39
CA ALA A 122 -10.49 0.77 0.80
C ALA A 122 -11.07 1.07 2.19
N ARG A 123 -10.29 1.73 3.05
CA ARG A 123 -10.67 1.97 4.44
C ARG A 123 -9.90 3.11 5.10
N TYR A 124 -10.48 3.71 6.13
CA TYR A 124 -9.86 4.75 6.96
C TYR A 124 -10.11 4.49 8.46
N PHE A 125 -9.30 5.11 9.32
CA PHE A 125 -9.28 4.88 10.78
C PHE A 125 -9.19 3.40 11.18
N HIS A 126 -8.50 2.61 10.36
CA HIS A 126 -8.12 1.25 10.71
C HIS A 126 -6.91 1.29 11.65
N ALA A 127 -6.63 0.16 12.29
CA ALA A 127 -5.41 -0.03 13.05
C ALA A 127 -4.42 -0.84 12.23
N SER A 128 -3.13 -0.58 12.38
CA SER A 128 -2.10 -1.38 11.72
C SER A 128 -0.84 -1.54 12.53
N SER A 129 -0.14 -2.63 12.29
CA SER A 129 1.14 -2.92 12.91
C SER A 129 1.98 -3.80 12.01
N ILE A 130 3.26 -3.95 12.31
CA ILE A 130 4.22 -4.55 11.40
C ILE A 130 5.11 -5.57 12.10
N THR A 131 5.42 -6.66 11.40
CA THR A 131 6.51 -7.59 11.70
C THR A 131 7.61 -7.44 10.64
N GLU A 132 8.69 -8.20 10.74
CA GLU A 132 9.76 -8.17 9.73
C GLU A 132 9.31 -8.62 8.33
N ARG A 133 8.20 -9.33 8.22
CA ARG A 133 7.70 -9.89 6.95
C ARG A 133 6.34 -9.37 6.54
N SER A 134 5.55 -8.84 7.47
CA SER A 134 4.17 -8.50 7.17
C SER A 134 3.68 -7.21 7.83
N LEU A 135 2.90 -6.44 7.08
CA LEU A 135 2.05 -5.37 7.58
C LEU A 135 0.66 -5.94 7.85
N PHE A 136 0.13 -5.75 9.06
CA PHE A 136 -1.22 -6.14 9.44
C PHE A 136 -2.13 -4.93 9.45
N VAL A 137 -3.32 -5.06 8.88
CA VAL A 137 -4.36 -4.03 8.86
C VAL A 137 -5.64 -4.64 9.40
N VAL A 138 -6.26 -4.00 10.40
CA VAL A 138 -7.46 -4.50 11.07
C VAL A 138 -8.47 -3.38 11.27
N GLY A 139 -9.72 -3.67 10.95
CA GLY A 139 -10.86 -2.80 11.16
C GLY A 139 -10.86 -1.55 10.29
N GLY A 140 -11.39 -0.47 10.85
CA GLY A 140 -11.59 0.82 10.20
C GLY A 140 -13.02 1.07 9.79
N ARG A 141 -13.19 2.02 8.87
CA ARG A 141 -14.44 2.33 8.19
C ARG A 141 -14.28 2.16 6.69
N ASN A 142 -15.31 1.64 6.05
CA ASN A 142 -15.38 1.48 4.59
C ASN A 142 -15.86 2.78 3.90
N GLY A 143 -16.11 2.72 2.58
CA GLY A 143 -16.60 3.86 1.80
C GLY A 143 -18.00 4.39 2.18
N SER A 144 -18.86 3.57 2.78
CA SER A 144 -20.16 4.02 3.32
C SER A 144 -20.04 4.62 4.73
N GLY A 145 -18.85 4.54 5.34
CA GLY A 145 -18.59 5.01 6.69
C GLY A 145 -18.92 3.96 7.77
N ASP A 146 -19.31 2.75 7.41
CA ASP A 146 -19.61 1.67 8.36
C ASP A 146 -18.34 1.14 8.99
N ALA A 147 -18.37 0.86 10.29
CA ALA A 147 -17.27 0.19 10.96
C ALA A 147 -17.14 -1.25 10.45
N ILE A 148 -15.91 -1.67 10.13
CA ILE A 148 -15.59 -3.01 9.63
C ILE A 148 -14.56 -3.68 10.55
N LEU A 149 -14.32 -4.99 10.37
CA LEU A 149 -13.29 -5.74 11.07
C LEU A 149 -12.20 -6.28 10.13
N GLU A 150 -12.63 -6.95 9.06
CA GLU A 150 -11.84 -7.64 8.03
C GLU A 150 -10.30 -7.47 8.17
N PRO A 151 -9.62 -8.41 8.83
CA PRO A 151 -8.18 -8.36 9.02
C PRO A 151 -7.41 -8.83 7.78
N PHE A 152 -6.36 -8.11 7.42
CA PHE A 152 -5.47 -8.44 6.31
C PHE A 152 -4.01 -8.43 6.73
N ALA A 153 -3.21 -9.29 6.12
CA ALA A 153 -1.75 -9.24 6.16
C ALA A 153 -1.19 -8.94 4.77
N TYR A 154 -0.32 -7.96 4.66
CA TYR A 154 0.47 -7.68 3.46
C TYR A 154 1.87 -8.27 3.62
N ASP A 155 2.24 -9.17 2.74
CA ASP A 155 3.56 -9.78 2.64
C ASP A 155 4.47 -8.87 1.80
N PHE A 156 5.47 -8.27 2.46
CA PHE A 156 6.39 -7.32 1.83
C PHE A 156 7.13 -7.96 0.66
N PHE A 157 7.54 -9.23 0.79
CA PHE A 157 8.43 -9.88 -0.15
C PHE A 157 7.73 -10.27 -1.44
N CYS A 158 6.46 -10.63 -1.35
CA CYS A 158 5.67 -11.03 -2.50
C CYS A 158 4.79 -9.92 -3.09
N ASN A 159 4.77 -8.71 -2.51
CA ASN A 159 3.80 -7.67 -2.85
C ASN A 159 2.37 -8.21 -2.91
N ARG A 160 1.92 -8.84 -1.81
CA ARG A 160 0.59 -9.43 -1.81
C ARG A 160 -0.16 -9.25 -0.51
N TRP A 161 -1.46 -9.11 -0.63
CA TRP A 161 -2.40 -9.13 0.48
C TRP A 161 -2.92 -10.54 0.72
N VAL A 162 -3.14 -10.89 1.98
CA VAL A 162 -3.74 -12.14 2.42
C VAL A 162 -4.87 -11.76 3.37
N SER A 163 -6.10 -12.14 3.00
CA SER A 163 -7.21 -12.05 3.95
C SER A 163 -6.96 -13.02 5.08
N LEU A 164 -7.01 -12.54 6.32
CA LEU A 164 -6.89 -13.41 7.47
C LEU A 164 -8.19 -14.17 7.75
N GLU A 165 -9.28 -13.86 7.05
CA GLU A 165 -10.56 -14.60 7.05
C GLU A 165 -10.61 -15.69 5.97
N ASP A 166 -9.47 -16.04 5.35
CA ASP A 166 -9.41 -17.11 4.37
C ASP A 166 -9.90 -18.45 4.98
N PRO A 167 -10.75 -19.22 4.27
CA PRO A 167 -11.36 -20.44 4.81
C PRO A 167 -10.37 -21.54 5.21
N TYR A 168 -9.11 -21.46 4.77
CA TYR A 168 -8.05 -22.39 5.17
C TYR A 168 -7.32 -21.97 6.46
N ILE A 169 -7.66 -20.81 7.03
CA ILE A 169 -7.09 -20.32 8.28
C ILE A 169 -8.00 -20.74 9.44
N GLN A 170 -7.42 -21.41 10.44
CA GLN A 170 -8.11 -21.73 11.67
C GLN A 170 -7.99 -20.56 12.66
N HIS A 171 -9.12 -19.91 12.93
CA HIS A 171 -9.19 -18.90 13.98
C HIS A 171 -9.35 -19.53 15.36
N LEU A 172 -8.56 -19.06 16.32
CA LEU A 172 -8.62 -19.49 17.72
C LEU A 172 -8.98 -18.30 18.61
N GLY A 173 -9.95 -18.49 19.51
CA GLY A 173 -10.40 -17.47 20.45
C GLY A 173 -11.54 -16.59 19.95
N GLY A 174 -11.80 -15.51 20.68
CA GLY A 174 -12.86 -14.55 20.34
C GLY A 174 -12.43 -13.59 19.24
N ILE A 175 -13.28 -13.45 18.22
CA ILE A 175 -13.10 -12.48 17.14
C ILE A 175 -13.66 -11.13 17.62
N PRO A 176 -12.91 -10.01 17.53
CA PRO A 176 -13.45 -8.69 17.88
C PRO A 176 -14.61 -8.32 16.96
N ASP A 177 -15.65 -7.63 17.44
CA ASP A 177 -16.60 -7.04 16.49
C ASP A 177 -15.95 -5.87 15.72
N PRO A 178 -16.58 -5.39 14.64
CA PRO A 178 -16.11 -4.23 13.87
C PRO A 178 -15.69 -3.03 14.74
N VAL A 179 -14.60 -2.37 14.35
CA VAL A 179 -13.95 -1.35 15.18
C VAL A 179 -13.18 -0.35 14.33
N SER A 180 -13.30 0.93 14.67
CA SER A 180 -12.61 2.04 14.03
C SER A 180 -11.94 2.94 15.06
N GLY A 181 -10.77 3.50 14.74
CA GLY A 181 -10.00 4.37 15.64
C GLY A 181 -9.36 3.64 16.81
N GLY A 182 -9.17 2.31 16.69
CA GLY A 182 -8.33 1.53 17.59
C GLY A 182 -6.86 1.62 17.18
N ASP A 183 -5.98 1.07 18.01
CA ASP A 183 -4.54 1.01 17.74
C ASP A 183 -4.00 -0.41 17.95
N ILE A 184 -2.92 -0.75 17.24
CA ILE A 184 -2.25 -2.05 17.34
C ILE A 184 -0.74 -1.87 17.53
N ALA A 185 -0.23 -2.38 18.66
CA ALA A 185 1.19 -2.43 18.94
C ALA A 185 1.75 -3.86 18.79
N HIS A 186 2.90 -4.00 18.13
CA HIS A 186 3.65 -5.24 18.11
C HIS A 186 4.65 -5.27 19.28
N LEU A 187 4.51 -6.27 20.16
CA LEU A 187 5.39 -6.44 21.31
C LEU A 187 5.60 -7.94 21.57
N GLY A 188 6.86 -8.37 21.64
CA GLY A 188 7.21 -9.75 22.01
C GLY A 188 6.61 -10.82 21.09
N GLY A 189 6.55 -10.58 19.78
CA GLY A 189 5.99 -11.53 18.80
C GLY A 189 4.45 -11.59 18.78
N HIS A 190 3.78 -10.67 19.44
CA HIS A 190 2.32 -10.60 19.48
C HIS A 190 1.83 -9.20 19.13
N LEU A 191 0.66 -9.13 18.50
CA LEU A 191 -0.02 -7.87 18.24
C LEU A 191 -1.04 -7.63 19.36
N TYR A 192 -1.03 -6.43 19.93
CA TYR A 192 -1.96 -6.01 20.96
C TYR A 192 -2.85 -4.93 20.40
N MET A 193 -4.14 -5.24 20.25
CA MET A 193 -5.14 -4.32 19.75
C MET A 193 -5.95 -3.75 20.91
N TYR A 194 -6.10 -2.44 20.97
CA TYR A 194 -6.85 -1.76 22.02
C TYR A 194 -7.67 -0.57 21.48
N GLY A 195 -8.76 -0.28 22.18
CA GLY A 195 -9.54 0.93 21.94
C GLY A 195 -10.47 0.84 20.75
N GLY A 196 -10.75 2.00 20.15
CA GLY A 196 -11.65 2.16 19.02
C GLY A 196 -13.13 2.14 19.38
N SER A 197 -13.96 2.29 18.36
CA SER A 197 -15.42 2.35 18.46
C SER A 197 -16.07 1.81 17.19
N SER A 198 -17.24 1.17 17.34
CA SER A 198 -18.20 0.99 16.26
C SER A 198 -19.30 2.05 16.38
N GLU A 199 -19.99 2.02 17.53
CA GLU A 199 -20.99 3.01 17.96
C GLU A 199 -20.65 3.63 19.32
N ARG A 200 -19.97 2.86 20.18
CA ARG A 200 -19.52 3.28 21.52
C ARG A 200 -18.03 2.95 21.68
N PRO A 201 -17.30 3.73 22.49
CA PRO A 201 -15.90 3.42 22.81
C PRO A 201 -15.77 2.02 23.42
N ARG A 202 -14.72 1.29 23.01
CA ARG A 202 -14.38 -0.04 23.50
C ARG A 202 -13.13 0.01 24.38
N GLY A 203 -13.16 -0.68 25.51
CA GLY A 203 -12.04 -0.80 26.46
C GLY A 203 -11.44 -2.20 26.54
N LEU A 204 -11.66 -3.04 25.52
CA LEU A 204 -11.13 -4.41 25.49
C LEU A 204 -9.74 -4.43 24.85
N LEU A 205 -8.84 -5.19 25.46
CA LEU A 205 -7.50 -5.48 24.94
C LEU A 205 -7.50 -6.88 24.31
N TYR A 206 -7.20 -6.97 23.03
CA TYR A 206 -7.04 -8.23 22.32
C TYR A 206 -5.55 -8.51 22.09
N ARG A 207 -5.14 -9.75 22.32
CA ARG A 207 -3.80 -10.23 21.94
C ARG A 207 -3.94 -11.19 20.76
N LEU A 208 -3.36 -10.82 19.62
CA LEU A 208 -3.32 -11.65 18.43
C LEU A 208 -1.93 -12.29 18.32
N THR A 209 -1.91 -13.61 18.17
CA THR A 209 -0.70 -14.36 17.86
C THR A 209 -0.64 -14.58 16.36
N VAL A 210 0.34 -13.95 15.71
CA VAL A 210 0.55 -14.05 14.27
C VAL A 210 1.93 -14.67 14.01
N PRO A 211 2.06 -15.58 13.04
CA PRO A 211 3.37 -16.12 12.68
C PRO A 211 4.19 -15.07 11.94
N ASN A 212 5.52 -15.17 12.03
CA ASN A 212 6.41 -14.33 11.21
C ASN A 212 6.26 -14.68 9.72
N ASP A 213 6.11 -15.97 9.42
CA ASP A 213 5.79 -16.46 8.08
C ASP A 213 4.28 -16.73 7.99
N ILE A 214 3.55 -15.86 7.30
CA ILE A 214 2.10 -15.99 7.12
C ILE A 214 1.69 -17.23 6.34
N CYS A 215 2.59 -17.87 5.57
CA CYS A 215 2.29 -19.12 4.89
C CYS A 215 1.95 -20.24 5.89
N VAL A 216 2.50 -20.19 7.11
CA VAL A 216 2.26 -21.19 8.17
C VAL A 216 0.78 -21.32 8.50
N LEU A 217 -0.02 -20.25 8.34
CA LEU A 217 -1.47 -20.26 8.57
C LEU A 217 -2.21 -21.27 7.69
N PHE A 218 -1.64 -21.65 6.54
CA PHE A 218 -2.25 -22.57 5.57
C PHE A 218 -1.72 -24.01 5.67
N SER A 219 -0.97 -24.33 6.73
CA SER A 219 -0.37 -25.66 6.89
C SER A 219 -1.40 -26.79 6.95
N GLY A 220 -2.65 -26.50 7.32
CA GLY A 220 -3.73 -27.50 7.41
C GLY A 220 -4.23 -28.05 6.08
N ALA A 221 -3.92 -27.42 4.94
CA ALA A 221 -4.39 -27.87 3.63
C ALA A 221 -3.42 -27.53 2.49
N ARG A 222 -3.02 -28.54 1.71
CA ARG A 222 -2.19 -28.37 0.50
C ARG A 222 -2.75 -27.32 -0.47
N LEU A 223 -4.05 -27.38 -0.75
CA LEU A 223 -4.71 -26.43 -1.65
C LEU A 223 -4.71 -25.01 -1.07
N GLY A 224 -4.96 -24.88 0.24
CA GLY A 224 -4.86 -23.61 0.96
C GLY A 224 -3.46 -23.01 0.89
N CYS A 225 -2.42 -23.83 0.99
CA CYS A 225 -1.05 -23.35 0.86
C CYS A 225 -0.73 -22.89 -0.58
N LEU A 226 -0.96 -23.75 -1.57
CA LEU A 226 -0.48 -23.55 -2.94
C LEU A 226 -1.28 -22.52 -3.76
N ARG A 227 -2.48 -22.13 -3.31
CA ARG A 227 -3.23 -21.03 -3.93
C ARG A 227 -2.58 -19.67 -3.66
N HIS A 228 -1.76 -19.57 -2.62
CA HIS A 228 -1.08 -18.35 -2.22
C HIS A 228 0.31 -18.29 -2.85
N VAL A 229 0.49 -17.34 -3.77
CA VAL A 229 1.80 -17.06 -4.38
C VAL A 229 2.81 -16.78 -3.27
N GLY A 230 4.01 -17.36 -3.38
CA GLY A 230 5.05 -17.27 -2.37
C GLY A 230 5.00 -18.36 -1.29
N CYS A 231 4.01 -19.25 -1.28
CA CYS A 231 3.92 -20.35 -0.31
C CYS A 231 4.18 -21.72 -0.95
N SER A 232 5.06 -22.50 -0.34
CA SER A 232 5.40 -23.88 -0.69
C SER A 232 4.88 -24.85 0.37
N TYR A 233 4.55 -26.07 -0.06
CA TYR A 233 3.95 -27.09 0.78
C TYR A 233 4.84 -28.33 0.91
N CYS A 234 4.86 -28.93 2.09
CA CYS A 234 5.38 -30.28 2.29
C CYS A 234 4.53 -31.10 3.26
N SER A 235 4.49 -32.40 3.04
CA SER A 235 3.82 -33.41 3.87
C SER A 235 4.84 -34.47 4.23
N VAL A 236 4.95 -34.80 5.51
CA VAL A 236 5.83 -35.85 6.02
C VAL A 236 4.94 -36.92 6.65
N GLN A 237 5.01 -38.13 6.11
CA GLN A 237 4.30 -39.28 6.64
C GLN A 237 5.27 -40.21 7.35
N ASP A 238 5.17 -40.29 8.68
CA ASP A 238 5.99 -41.13 9.54
C ASP A 238 5.13 -42.14 10.33
N SER A 239 5.70 -42.76 11.36
CA SER A 239 5.00 -43.73 12.21
C SER A 239 3.97 -43.10 13.15
N VAL A 240 4.04 -41.79 13.39
CA VAL A 240 3.16 -41.02 14.29
C VAL A 240 1.96 -40.47 13.52
N GLY A 241 2.15 -40.07 12.28
CA GLY A 241 1.06 -39.62 11.41
C GLY A 241 1.52 -38.88 10.17
N ASN A 242 0.60 -38.09 9.61
CA ASN A 242 0.89 -37.18 8.51
C ASN A 242 1.01 -35.75 9.03
N HIS A 243 2.19 -35.16 8.88
CA HIS A 243 2.52 -33.81 9.32
C HIS A 243 2.66 -32.90 8.11
N THR A 244 1.82 -31.87 8.05
CA THR A 244 1.74 -30.95 6.92
C THR A 244 2.30 -29.58 7.29
N HIS A 245 3.03 -28.97 6.36
CA HIS A 245 3.68 -27.68 6.56
C HIS A 245 3.51 -26.80 5.32
N CYS A 246 3.19 -25.54 5.56
CA CYS A 246 3.21 -24.49 4.55
C CYS A 246 4.22 -23.41 4.96
N TYR A 247 5.08 -23.00 4.04
CA TYR A 247 6.18 -22.09 4.32
C TYR A 247 6.49 -21.20 3.13
N SER A 248 7.02 -20.02 3.40
CA SER A 248 7.39 -19.05 2.37
C SER A 248 8.51 -19.59 1.50
N SER A 249 8.37 -19.45 0.18
CA SER A 249 9.37 -19.87 -0.81
C SER A 249 10.68 -19.08 -0.72
N SER A 250 10.64 -17.88 -0.11
CA SER A 250 11.82 -17.06 0.19
C SER A 250 12.49 -17.42 1.53
N SER A 251 11.97 -18.40 2.27
CA SER A 251 12.53 -18.88 3.53
C SER A 251 13.21 -20.24 3.36
N PRO A 252 14.14 -20.62 4.25
CA PRO A 252 14.65 -21.99 4.29
C PRO A 252 13.51 -22.99 4.46
N THR A 253 13.60 -24.11 3.74
CA THR A 253 12.67 -25.23 3.90
C THR A 253 12.65 -25.69 5.37
N PRO A 254 11.47 -25.91 5.98
CA PRO A 254 11.36 -26.38 7.35
C PRO A 254 12.20 -27.62 7.61
N SER A 255 12.84 -27.70 8.78
CA SER A 255 13.68 -28.84 9.17
C SER A 255 12.91 -30.15 9.13
N SER A 256 11.62 -30.14 9.46
CA SER A 256 10.73 -31.30 9.33
C SER A 256 10.69 -31.84 7.91
N CYS A 257 10.85 -30.99 6.89
CA CYS A 257 10.79 -31.39 5.48
C CYS A 257 12.16 -31.69 4.87
N THR A 258 13.26 -31.24 5.48
CA THR A 258 14.63 -31.59 5.03
C THR A 258 15.21 -32.79 5.77
N HIS A 259 14.91 -32.92 7.06
CA HIS A 259 15.36 -33.97 7.96
C HIS A 259 14.16 -34.80 8.47
N HIS A 260 13.41 -35.39 7.52
CA HIS A 260 12.24 -36.20 7.82
C HIS A 260 12.60 -37.67 8.07
N GLN A 261 11.74 -38.34 8.83
CA GLN A 261 11.65 -39.80 8.85
C GLN A 261 10.40 -40.21 8.09
N GLY A 262 10.45 -41.33 7.37
CA GLY A 262 9.32 -41.79 6.55
C GLY A 262 9.30 -41.17 5.15
N THR A 263 8.10 -40.94 4.61
CA THR A 263 7.92 -40.49 3.21
C THR A 263 7.63 -38.99 3.16
N LEU A 264 8.34 -38.28 2.29
CA LEU A 264 8.17 -36.86 2.04
C LEU A 264 7.44 -36.61 0.72
N GLU A 265 6.39 -35.80 0.78
CA GLU A 265 5.81 -35.13 -0.37
C GLU A 265 6.16 -33.65 -0.32
N VAL A 266 6.71 -33.10 -1.41
CA VAL A 266 6.93 -31.65 -1.57
C VAL A 266 6.16 -31.17 -2.78
N ALA A 267 5.48 -30.04 -2.61
CA ALA A 267 4.87 -29.31 -3.70
C ALA A 267 5.40 -27.87 -3.66
N PRO A 268 6.33 -27.49 -4.55
CA PRO A 268 6.85 -26.13 -4.58
C PRO A 268 5.76 -25.14 -5.02
N GLY A 269 5.70 -24.00 -4.35
CA GLY A 269 4.82 -22.88 -4.70
C GLY A 269 5.33 -22.05 -5.86
N LYS A 270 4.52 -21.07 -6.28
CA LYS A 270 4.99 -20.00 -7.17
C LYS A 270 5.92 -19.06 -6.41
N VAL A 271 7.11 -18.80 -6.93
CA VAL A 271 8.08 -17.88 -6.32
C VAL A 271 7.74 -16.43 -6.70
N CYS A 272 7.85 -15.51 -5.74
CA CYS A 272 7.46 -14.10 -5.84
C CYS A 272 8.67 -13.15 -5.69
N ASP A 273 9.79 -13.48 -6.35
CA ASP A 273 11.04 -12.73 -6.24
C ASP A 273 11.10 -11.49 -7.15
N ALA A 274 12.28 -10.87 -7.25
CA ALA A 274 12.51 -9.74 -8.14
C ALA A 274 12.17 -10.05 -9.61
N ALA A 275 12.46 -11.27 -10.09
CA ALA A 275 12.14 -11.67 -11.45
C ALA A 275 10.62 -11.81 -11.66
N TRP A 276 9.88 -12.29 -10.65
CA TRP A 276 8.42 -12.27 -10.67
C TRP A 276 7.88 -10.84 -10.83
N LEU A 277 8.35 -9.89 -10.02
CA LEU A 277 7.89 -8.49 -10.06
C LEU A 277 8.33 -7.75 -11.33
N ASP A 278 9.52 -8.07 -11.87
CA ASP A 278 9.98 -7.52 -13.14
C ASP A 278 9.16 -8.06 -14.32
N ASN A 279 8.72 -9.31 -14.25
CA ASN A 279 7.85 -9.92 -15.26
C ASN A 279 6.35 -9.66 -15.03
N ARG A 280 5.98 -8.56 -14.37
CA ARG A 280 4.57 -8.18 -14.14
C ARG A 280 3.86 -7.83 -15.44
N ASN A 281 2.55 -8.10 -15.48
CA ASN A 281 1.70 -7.68 -16.60
C ASN A 281 1.44 -6.18 -16.49
N CYS A 282 2.20 -5.36 -17.22
CA CYS A 282 2.06 -3.89 -17.18
C CYS A 282 0.65 -3.42 -17.58
N ILE A 283 -0.01 -4.12 -18.51
CA ILE A 283 -1.33 -3.73 -19.06
C ILE A 283 -2.43 -3.69 -17.99
N GLN A 284 -2.24 -4.39 -16.86
CA GLN A 284 -3.22 -4.39 -15.75
C GLN A 284 -3.31 -3.03 -15.03
N TYR A 285 -2.31 -2.16 -15.17
CA TYR A 285 -2.25 -0.89 -14.46
C TYR A 285 -2.87 0.23 -15.29
N GLU A 286 -3.95 0.81 -14.77
CA GLU A 286 -4.76 1.81 -15.46
C GLU A 286 -4.35 3.26 -15.17
N THR A 287 -3.34 3.47 -14.32
CA THR A 287 -2.83 4.80 -13.96
C THR A 287 -1.32 4.87 -14.18
N CYS A 288 -0.81 6.05 -14.52
CA CYS A 288 0.63 6.26 -14.70
C CYS A 288 1.41 5.90 -13.43
N GLU A 289 0.87 6.23 -12.25
CA GLU A 289 1.56 5.97 -10.99
C GLU A 289 1.63 4.48 -10.63
N ASP A 290 0.57 3.71 -10.90
CA ASP A 290 0.59 2.27 -10.67
C ASP A 290 1.45 1.54 -11.71
N CYS A 291 1.44 2.03 -12.96
CA CYS A 291 2.30 1.50 -14.02
C CYS A 291 3.79 1.60 -13.64
N LEU A 292 4.19 2.77 -13.13
CA LEU A 292 5.56 3.12 -12.79
C LEU A 292 5.90 2.87 -11.31
N ALA A 293 5.09 2.04 -10.64
CA ALA A 293 5.30 1.64 -9.27
C ALA A 293 6.68 0.98 -9.07
N SER A 294 7.25 1.20 -7.89
CA SER A 294 8.51 0.57 -7.48
C SER A 294 8.40 0.00 -6.08
N TRP A 295 8.95 -1.20 -5.89
CA TRP A 295 8.80 -1.98 -4.67
C TRP A 295 10.06 -1.91 -3.81
N PRO A 296 10.00 -1.39 -2.57
CA PRO A 296 11.19 -1.23 -1.73
C PRO A 296 11.97 -2.51 -1.43
N VAL A 297 11.33 -3.69 -1.47
CA VAL A 297 12.01 -4.97 -1.25
C VAL A 297 12.87 -5.39 -2.45
N HIS A 298 12.45 -5.03 -3.67
CA HIS A 298 13.10 -5.42 -4.92
C HIS A 298 13.31 -4.17 -5.79
N PRO A 299 14.20 -3.25 -5.37
CA PRO A 299 14.43 -1.98 -6.07
C PRO A 299 14.89 -2.15 -7.53
N GLU A 300 15.52 -3.29 -7.86
CA GLU A 300 15.95 -3.67 -9.20
C GLU A 300 14.79 -3.82 -10.20
N ALA A 301 13.57 -4.13 -9.73
CA ALA A 301 12.38 -4.32 -10.58
C ALA A 301 11.67 -3.00 -10.96
N GLN A 302 12.30 -1.84 -10.70
CA GLN A 302 11.70 -0.51 -10.89
C GLN A 302 11.41 -0.16 -12.35
N HIS A 303 12.15 -0.70 -13.32
CA HIS A 303 12.10 -0.30 -14.73
C HIS A 303 11.33 -1.27 -15.63
N ALA A 304 10.39 -2.05 -15.08
CA ALA A 304 9.70 -3.06 -15.86
C ALA A 304 8.64 -2.51 -16.84
N CYS A 305 8.04 -1.35 -16.52
CA CYS A 305 6.94 -0.78 -17.29
C CYS A 305 7.18 0.70 -17.63
N GLU A 306 6.53 1.18 -18.69
CA GLU A 306 6.52 2.56 -19.17
C GLU A 306 5.07 3.00 -19.44
N TRP A 307 4.79 4.29 -19.27
CA TRP A 307 3.46 4.85 -19.49
C TRP A 307 3.37 5.64 -20.80
N CYS A 308 2.46 5.22 -21.68
CA CYS A 308 2.14 5.89 -22.94
C CYS A 308 1.19 7.06 -22.68
N THR A 309 1.58 8.28 -23.05
CA THR A 309 0.76 9.49 -22.86
C THR A 309 -0.08 9.89 -24.08
N SER A 310 0.12 9.26 -25.24
CA SER A 310 -0.67 9.54 -26.46
C SER A 310 -2.04 8.86 -26.48
N CYS A 311 -2.32 8.00 -25.51
CA CYS A 311 -3.57 7.28 -25.45
C CYS A 311 -4.63 8.11 -24.72
N ARG A 312 -5.90 8.01 -25.12
CA ARG A 312 -7.00 8.81 -24.52
C ARG A 312 -7.08 8.72 -22.99
N LYS A 313 -6.79 7.53 -22.46
CA LYS A 313 -6.74 7.23 -21.01
C LYS A 313 -5.32 6.94 -20.51
N GLY A 314 -4.34 6.99 -21.40
CA GLY A 314 -3.01 6.46 -21.17
C GLY A 314 -2.98 4.94 -21.26
N HIS A 315 -1.80 4.36 -21.38
CA HIS A 315 -1.64 2.92 -21.50
C HIS A 315 -0.31 2.48 -20.88
N CYS A 316 -0.33 1.45 -20.05
CA CYS A 316 0.88 0.91 -19.44
C CYS A 316 1.42 -0.24 -20.29
N VAL A 317 2.69 -0.14 -20.69
CA VAL A 317 3.38 -1.14 -21.52
C VAL A 317 4.65 -1.62 -20.84
N ARG A 318 5.18 -2.76 -21.28
CA ARG A 318 6.49 -3.23 -20.82
C ARG A 318 7.57 -2.29 -21.35
N ALA A 319 8.57 -1.99 -20.51
CA ALA A 319 9.69 -1.16 -20.91
C ALA A 319 10.40 -1.71 -22.15
N GLY A 320 10.70 -0.83 -23.11
CA GLY A 320 11.31 -1.21 -24.39
C GLY A 320 10.35 -1.81 -25.43
N GLN A 321 9.04 -1.90 -25.12
CA GLN A 321 7.99 -2.27 -26.07
C GLN A 321 7.14 -1.07 -26.49
N SER A 322 7.79 0.07 -26.75
CA SER A 322 7.14 1.34 -27.11
C SER A 322 6.22 1.26 -28.33
N SER A 323 6.48 0.32 -29.25
CA SER A 323 5.61 0.04 -30.41
C SER A 323 4.21 -0.43 -30.03
N LEU A 324 4.00 -0.98 -28.83
CA LEU A 324 2.67 -1.34 -28.33
C LEU A 324 1.82 -0.11 -28.01
N CYS A 325 2.43 1.03 -27.68
CA CYS A 325 1.71 2.30 -27.53
C CYS A 325 1.06 2.73 -28.86
N GLU A 326 1.64 2.36 -30.01
CA GLU A 326 1.17 2.78 -31.33
C GLU A 326 0.05 1.87 -31.87
N GLN A 327 -0.05 0.63 -31.36
CA GLN A 327 -1.00 -0.38 -31.83
C GLN A 327 -2.29 -0.43 -31.00
N ALA A 328 -2.32 0.23 -29.84
CA ALA A 328 -3.50 0.25 -28.99
C ALA A 328 -4.62 1.12 -29.61
N VAL A 329 -5.85 0.61 -29.58
CA VAL A 329 -7.04 1.10 -30.31
C VAL A 329 -7.42 2.55 -29.97
N ASP A 330 -6.88 3.11 -28.88
CA ASP A 330 -7.17 4.46 -28.37
C ASP A 330 -5.95 5.39 -28.32
N CYS A 331 -4.89 5.10 -29.09
CA CYS A 331 -3.65 5.87 -29.07
C CYS A 331 -3.41 6.59 -30.39
N ASP A 332 -3.21 7.91 -30.32
CA ASP A 332 -3.05 8.76 -31.50
C ASP A 332 -1.56 9.03 -31.79
N GLY A 333 -1.11 8.72 -33.01
CA GLY A 333 0.13 9.23 -33.60
C GLY A 333 1.42 8.42 -33.35
N PRO A 334 2.47 8.63 -34.19
CA PRO A 334 3.77 7.96 -34.06
C PRO A 334 4.65 8.62 -32.99
N GLN A 335 5.38 7.82 -32.22
CA GLN A 335 6.36 8.22 -31.18
C GLN A 335 5.85 9.11 -30.04
N PRO A 336 5.03 8.58 -29.13
CA PRO A 336 4.58 9.34 -27.97
C PRO A 336 5.68 9.55 -26.92
N PRO A 337 5.64 10.66 -26.15
CA PRO A 337 6.49 10.79 -24.98
C PRO A 337 6.13 9.71 -23.97
N LEU A 338 7.11 8.84 -23.70
CA LEU A 338 7.02 7.80 -22.67
C LEU A 338 7.39 8.39 -21.33
N VAL A 339 6.61 8.05 -20.31
CA VAL A 339 6.92 8.40 -18.94
C VAL A 339 7.48 7.14 -18.26
N ALA A 340 8.69 7.26 -17.72
CA ALA A 340 9.35 6.21 -16.94
C ALA A 340 9.61 6.65 -15.48
N ASP A 341 9.45 7.94 -15.17
CA ASP A 341 9.51 8.46 -13.82
C ASP A 341 8.09 8.79 -13.31
N PRO A 342 7.60 8.15 -12.22
CA PRO A 342 6.31 8.49 -11.64
C PRO A 342 6.16 9.97 -11.25
N GLY A 343 7.25 10.68 -10.96
CA GLY A 343 7.23 12.12 -10.69
C GLY A 343 6.84 12.97 -11.92
N GLN A 344 6.95 12.41 -13.12
CA GLN A 344 6.60 13.03 -14.40
C GLN A 344 5.20 12.62 -14.88
N CYS A 345 4.45 11.85 -14.08
CA CYS A 345 3.09 11.48 -14.44
C CYS A 345 2.21 12.72 -14.66
N PRO A 346 1.43 12.78 -15.75
CA PRO A 346 0.68 13.98 -16.14
C PRO A 346 -0.22 14.56 -15.05
N LEU A 347 -0.92 13.69 -14.29
CA LEU A 347 -1.76 14.13 -13.17
C LEU A 347 -0.99 14.95 -12.13
N ARG A 348 0.29 14.64 -11.91
CA ARG A 348 1.13 15.26 -10.86
C ARG A 348 1.60 16.68 -11.18
N SER A 349 1.46 17.14 -12.43
CA SER A 349 1.96 18.45 -12.85
C SER A 349 1.24 19.63 -12.18
N CYS A 350 -0.04 19.47 -11.87
CA CYS A 350 -0.88 20.50 -11.23
C CYS A 350 -1.80 19.87 -10.20
N LEU A 351 -1.22 19.27 -9.18
CA LEU A 351 -1.93 18.57 -8.12
C LEU A 351 -1.82 19.38 -6.84
N ALA A 352 -2.96 19.77 -6.29
CA ALA A 352 -3.09 20.56 -5.08
C ALA A 352 -4.46 20.28 -4.47
N SER A 353 -4.54 20.29 -3.15
CA SER A 353 -5.81 20.09 -2.44
C SER A 353 -6.60 21.39 -2.20
N GLU A 354 -5.98 22.55 -2.41
CA GLU A 354 -6.60 23.87 -2.22
C GLU A 354 -6.12 24.89 -3.26
N CYS A 355 -6.92 25.94 -3.45
CA CYS A 355 -6.70 26.99 -4.45
C CYS A 355 -5.37 27.71 -4.25
N GLU A 356 -5.04 28.10 -3.01
CA GLU A 356 -3.81 28.79 -2.68
C GLU A 356 -2.59 27.93 -3.01
N LYS A 357 -2.63 26.64 -2.64
CA LYS A 357 -1.54 25.68 -2.94
C LYS A 357 -1.39 25.47 -4.44
N CYS A 358 -2.49 25.40 -5.19
CA CYS A 358 -2.47 25.33 -6.65
C CYS A 358 -1.83 26.59 -7.28
N ARG A 359 -2.23 27.77 -6.80
CA ARG A 359 -1.69 29.05 -7.27
C ARG A 359 -0.19 29.14 -7.02
N ASP A 360 0.29 28.65 -5.87
CA ASP A 360 1.71 28.68 -5.49
C ASP A 360 2.59 27.80 -6.41
N LEU A 361 2.01 26.85 -7.17
CA LEU A 361 2.71 26.11 -8.22
C LEU A 361 3.08 27.00 -9.43
N GLY A 362 2.42 28.15 -9.60
CA GLY A 362 2.72 29.17 -10.61
C GLY A 362 2.40 28.83 -12.07
N LYS A 363 2.28 27.54 -12.43
CA LYS A 363 1.94 27.05 -13.78
C LYS A 363 0.56 26.39 -13.87
N CYS A 364 -0.23 26.51 -12.80
CA CYS A 364 -1.49 25.80 -12.64
C CYS A 364 -2.65 26.78 -12.48
N ILE A 365 -3.83 26.35 -12.93
CA ILE A 365 -5.06 27.13 -12.85
C ILE A 365 -6.05 26.34 -12.00
N TRP A 366 -6.58 26.98 -10.97
CA TRP A 366 -7.72 26.49 -10.21
C TRP A 366 -9.00 27.09 -10.79
N THR A 367 -9.91 26.26 -11.31
CA THR A 367 -11.10 26.75 -12.02
C THR A 367 -12.32 25.87 -11.76
N ARG A 368 -13.50 26.50 -11.71
CA ARG A 368 -14.80 25.84 -11.59
C ARG A 368 -15.36 25.35 -12.93
N GLN A 369 -14.60 25.49 -14.02
CA GLN A 369 -15.08 25.21 -15.39
C GLN A 369 -14.46 23.95 -15.99
N ALA A 370 -13.33 23.46 -15.47
CA ALA A 370 -12.66 22.28 -16.02
C ALA A 370 -13.00 21.04 -15.18
N VAL A 371 -13.45 19.96 -15.83
CA VAL A 371 -13.52 18.62 -15.24
C VAL A 371 -12.43 17.79 -15.89
N ARG A 372 -11.68 17.02 -15.11
CA ARG A 372 -10.82 15.98 -15.68
C ARG A 372 -11.63 14.70 -15.87
N SER A 373 -11.61 14.16 -17.08
CA SER A 373 -12.27 12.89 -17.41
C SER A 373 -11.30 11.70 -17.41
N SER A 374 -9.99 11.97 -17.45
CA SER A 374 -8.91 10.99 -17.27
C SER A 374 -7.62 11.69 -16.85
N GLU A 375 -6.53 10.93 -16.66
CA GLU A 375 -5.20 11.50 -16.41
C GLU A 375 -4.73 12.49 -17.48
N LEU A 376 -5.23 12.32 -18.71
CA LEU A 376 -4.76 13.02 -19.90
C LEU A 376 -5.82 13.90 -20.55
N ARG A 377 -7.08 13.84 -20.09
CA ARG A 377 -8.19 14.59 -20.68
C ARG A 377 -8.94 15.43 -19.67
N HIS A 378 -9.28 16.63 -20.11
CA HIS A 378 -10.18 17.52 -19.40
C HIS A 378 -11.21 18.11 -20.37
N THR A 379 -12.38 18.41 -19.84
CA THR A 379 -13.47 19.09 -20.52
C THR A 379 -13.66 20.46 -19.88
N LEU A 380 -13.66 21.50 -20.71
CA LEU A 380 -13.90 22.88 -20.29
C LEU A 380 -15.37 23.22 -20.52
N ASN A 381 -16.04 23.70 -19.48
CA ASN A 381 -17.43 24.11 -19.49
C ASN A 381 -17.53 25.63 -19.62
N VAL A 382 -18.48 26.09 -20.43
CA VAL A 382 -18.72 27.53 -20.63
C VAL A 382 -19.18 28.20 -19.33
N ARG A 383 -19.97 27.50 -18.51
CA ARG A 383 -20.43 27.98 -17.20
C ARG A 383 -19.72 27.22 -16.07
N PRO A 384 -19.54 27.84 -14.89
CA PRO A 384 -19.10 27.13 -13.70
C PRO A 384 -20.01 25.95 -13.40
N ILE A 385 -19.40 24.81 -13.09
CA ILE A 385 -20.08 23.55 -12.75
C ILE A 385 -19.86 23.12 -11.31
N PHE A 386 -18.87 23.72 -10.65
CA PHE A 386 -18.62 23.57 -9.22
C PHE A 386 -19.11 24.81 -8.46
N ASP A 387 -19.63 24.59 -7.25
CA ASP A 387 -20.25 25.61 -6.41
C ASP A 387 -19.34 26.17 -5.30
N TRP A 388 -18.24 25.48 -4.98
CA TRP A 388 -17.24 25.87 -3.98
C TRP A 388 -16.51 27.15 -4.30
#